data_AF-A0A957H8Z5-F1
#
_entry.id   AF-A0A957H8Z5-F1
#
_cell.length_a   1.000
_cell.length_b   1.000
_cell.length_c   1.000
_cell.angle_alpha   90.00
_cell.angle_beta   90.00
_cell.angle_gamma   90.00
#
_symmetry.space_group_name_H-M   'P 1'
#
loop_
_entity.id
_entity.type
_entity.pdbx_description
1 polymer ?
#
loop_
_entity_poly.entity_id
_entity_poly.type
_entity_poly.pdbx_seq_one_letter_code
_entity_poly.pdbx_strand_id
1 'polypeptide(L)'
;MSVEPTAPIIDAGLGDVVAAATRLSSVDGQKGELIIGGYPLEAFAAQASFIEAAFLLWHGHRPDIAELAAFSAAWAAEQSLPPATLALLEQAAADNAAPMAALRMGVASLSQYPDSPTPEGLVADAVSLAAKLPAIIASYWRFRNGHEPLAPRPDLPPAANFLYLLDGRLPNGDRQRALETYLNTVVDHGLNASTFTARVIISTGSDLASAITGAIGALKGPRHGGAPGPALDTVLAIHRPEDARGYLSDLLDRGERLMG
;
A
#
# COMPACT_ATOMS: atom_id res chain seq x y z
N MET A 1 24.23 -2.03 49.45
CA MET A 1 24.38 -2.84 48.24
C MET A 1 23.83 -2.03 47.08
N SER A 2 24.72 -1.52 46.22
CA SER A 2 24.33 -0.90 44.95
C SER A 2 23.93 -2.00 43.98
N VAL A 3 22.66 -2.02 43.57
CA VAL A 3 22.22 -2.82 42.43
C VAL A 3 22.70 -2.06 41.20
N GLU A 4 23.74 -2.55 40.53
CA GLU A 4 24.06 -2.06 39.18
C GLU A 4 22.85 -2.34 38.28
N PRO A 5 22.32 -1.34 37.54
CA PRO A 5 21.27 -1.61 36.59
C PRO A 5 21.85 -2.53 35.52
N THR A 6 21.28 -3.72 35.36
CA THR A 6 21.53 -4.58 34.20
C THR A 6 21.33 -3.75 32.95
N ALA A 7 22.38 -3.64 32.13
CA ALA A 7 22.33 -2.91 30.88
C ALA A 7 21.15 -3.44 30.04
N PRO A 8 20.29 -2.56 29.52
CA PRO A 8 19.17 -3.01 28.71
C PRO A 8 19.68 -3.75 27.48
N ILE A 9 19.00 -4.84 27.09
CA ILE A 9 19.25 -5.50 25.81
C ILE A 9 18.76 -4.52 24.73
N ILE A 10 19.69 -4.01 23.93
CA ILE A 10 19.41 -3.08 22.84
C ILE A 10 19.39 -3.89 21.54
N ASP A 11 18.20 -4.01 20.93
CA ASP A 11 18.07 -4.48 19.55
C ASP A 11 17.87 -3.29 18.62
N ALA A 12 18.77 -3.10 17.67
CA ALA A 12 18.75 -1.95 16.77
C ALA A 12 17.64 -2.01 15.70
N GLY A 13 17.04 -3.18 15.47
CA GLY A 13 16.00 -3.42 14.47
C GLY A 13 14.64 -3.83 15.05
N LEU A 14 14.52 -3.94 16.37
CA LEU A 14 13.39 -4.55 17.08
C LEU A 14 13.14 -6.01 16.69
N GLY A 15 14.21 -6.77 16.42
CA GLY A 15 14.15 -8.20 16.14
C GLY A 15 13.49 -8.97 17.27
N ASP A 16 12.44 -9.74 16.95
CA ASP A 16 11.64 -10.54 17.88
C ASP A 16 10.99 -9.76 19.05
N VAL A 17 10.91 -8.43 18.96
CA VAL A 17 10.24 -7.60 19.96
C VAL A 17 8.74 -7.51 19.65
N VAL A 18 7.92 -8.04 20.56
CA VAL A 18 6.45 -7.92 20.47
C VAL A 18 6.02 -6.51 20.90
N ALA A 19 5.78 -5.64 19.92
CA ALA A 19 5.43 -4.24 20.16
C ALA A 19 3.92 -3.94 20.18
N ALA A 20 3.06 -4.84 19.67
CA ALA A 20 1.61 -4.65 19.64
C ALA A 20 0.85 -5.97 19.47
N ALA A 21 -0.40 -5.99 19.93
CA ALA A 21 -1.40 -6.99 19.54
C ALA A 21 -2.21 -6.50 18.34
N THR A 22 -2.59 -7.40 17.44
CA THR A 22 -3.43 -7.10 16.27
C THR A 22 -4.36 -8.26 15.94
N ARG A 23 -5.52 -7.93 15.35
CA ARG A 23 -6.48 -8.90 14.78
C ARG A 23 -6.44 -8.96 13.25
N LEU A 24 -5.67 -8.06 12.62
CA LEU A 24 -5.74 -7.80 11.17
C LEU A 24 -5.09 -8.90 10.35
N SER A 25 -3.89 -9.33 10.74
CA SER A 25 -3.15 -10.38 10.08
C SER A 25 -2.24 -11.14 11.03
N SER A 26 -1.79 -12.31 10.58
CA SER A 26 -0.75 -13.12 11.23
C SER A 26 0.21 -13.66 10.18
N VAL A 27 1.51 -13.57 10.46
CA VAL A 27 2.60 -14.03 9.59
C VAL A 27 3.37 -15.11 10.32
N ASP A 28 3.43 -16.32 9.76
CA ASP A 28 4.36 -17.39 10.16
C ASP A 28 5.40 -17.55 9.06
N GLY A 29 6.51 -16.82 9.19
CA GLY A 29 7.59 -16.83 8.19
C GLY A 29 8.33 -18.17 8.07
N GLN A 30 8.26 -19.04 9.08
CA GLN A 30 8.89 -20.37 9.02
C GLN A 30 8.06 -21.35 8.20
N LYS A 31 6.74 -21.23 8.26
CA LYS A 31 5.81 -22.03 7.42
C LYS A 31 5.44 -21.36 6.11
N GLY A 32 5.75 -20.07 5.95
CA GLY A 32 5.33 -19.28 4.80
C GLY A 32 3.83 -19.00 4.79
N GLU A 33 3.19 -18.93 5.96
CA GLU A 33 1.74 -18.74 6.08
C GLU A 33 1.41 -17.26 6.37
N LEU A 34 0.46 -16.70 5.61
CA LEU A 34 -0.14 -15.40 5.88
C LEU A 34 -1.65 -15.56 6.06
N ILE A 35 -2.15 -15.11 7.21
CA ILE A 35 -3.58 -15.03 7.50
C ILE A 35 -4.01 -13.56 7.46
N ILE A 36 -5.07 -13.26 6.69
CA ILE A 36 -5.68 -11.94 6.58
C ILE A 36 -7.11 -12.00 7.11
N GLY A 37 -7.42 -11.24 8.17
CA GLY A 37 -8.75 -11.18 8.78
C GLY A 37 -9.33 -12.55 9.16
N GLY A 38 -8.47 -13.51 9.51
CA GLY A 38 -8.86 -14.89 9.84
C GLY A 38 -8.88 -15.88 8.66
N TYR A 39 -8.51 -15.47 7.45
CA TYR A 39 -8.49 -16.33 6.26
C TYR A 39 -7.07 -16.54 5.72
N PRO A 40 -6.70 -17.76 5.28
CA PRO A 40 -5.46 -17.98 4.54
C PRO A 40 -5.38 -17.13 3.28
N LEU A 41 -4.23 -16.49 3.04
CA LEU A 41 -4.04 -15.56 1.94
C LEU A 41 -4.36 -16.20 0.58
N GLU A 42 -3.95 -17.43 0.35
CA GLU A 42 -4.14 -18.13 -0.93
C GLU A 42 -5.63 -18.33 -1.25
N ALA A 43 -6.43 -18.64 -0.23
CA ALA A 43 -7.87 -18.80 -0.36
C ALA A 43 -8.59 -17.45 -0.52
N PHE A 44 -8.05 -16.41 0.11
CA PHE A 44 -8.65 -15.08 0.14
C PHE A 44 -8.31 -14.25 -1.10
N ALA A 45 -7.03 -14.13 -1.44
CA ALA A 45 -6.53 -13.20 -2.45
C ALA A 45 -7.08 -13.48 -3.84
N ALA A 46 -7.30 -14.75 -4.19
CA ALA A 46 -7.82 -15.15 -5.50
C ALA A 46 -9.34 -14.99 -5.66
N GLN A 47 -10.09 -14.90 -4.55
CA GLN A 47 -11.56 -14.95 -4.58
C GLN A 47 -12.21 -13.64 -4.15
N ALA A 48 -11.63 -12.94 -3.17
CA ALA A 48 -12.17 -11.67 -2.70
C ALA A 48 -11.97 -10.56 -3.74
N SER A 49 -12.92 -9.63 -3.80
CA SER A 49 -12.68 -8.31 -4.35
C SER A 49 -11.84 -7.47 -3.39
N PHE A 50 -11.17 -6.44 -3.91
CA PHE A 50 -10.39 -5.54 -3.05
C PHE A 50 -11.27 -4.81 -2.02
N ILE A 51 -12.51 -4.47 -2.39
CA ILE A 51 -13.45 -3.81 -1.48
C ILE A 51 -13.85 -4.73 -0.32
N GLU A 52 -14.13 -6.01 -0.58
CA GLU A 52 -14.41 -6.97 0.49
C GLU A 52 -13.21 -7.10 1.45
N ALA A 53 -11.99 -7.05 0.91
CA ALA A 53 -10.78 -7.11 1.71
C ALA A 53 -10.59 -5.89 2.61
N ALA A 54 -10.77 -4.69 2.06
CA ALA A 54 -10.75 -3.46 2.84
C ALA A 54 -11.85 -3.43 3.91
N PHE A 55 -13.07 -3.87 3.57
CA PHE A 55 -14.17 -3.97 4.52
C PHE A 55 -13.82 -4.90 5.68
N LEU A 56 -13.32 -6.11 5.38
CA LEU A 56 -12.93 -7.11 6.38
C LEU A 56 -11.91 -6.56 7.37
N LEU A 57 -10.88 -5.85 6.91
CA LEU A 57 -9.83 -5.33 7.78
C LEU A 57 -10.34 -4.22 8.72
N TRP A 58 -11.19 -3.32 8.23
CA TRP A 58 -11.74 -2.25 9.05
C TRP A 58 -12.87 -2.73 9.98
N HIS A 59 -13.77 -3.59 9.50
CA HIS A 59 -14.98 -4.00 10.21
C HIS A 59 -14.84 -5.35 10.95
N GLY A 60 -13.79 -6.12 10.68
CA GLY A 60 -13.49 -7.38 11.37
C GLY A 60 -14.37 -8.57 10.98
N HIS A 61 -15.20 -8.45 9.94
CA HIS A 61 -16.05 -9.52 9.42
C HIS A 61 -16.27 -9.32 7.91
N ARG A 62 -16.73 -10.34 7.20
CA ARG A 62 -17.06 -10.22 5.78
C ARG A 62 -18.37 -9.43 5.60
N PRO A 63 -18.46 -8.56 4.60
CA PRO A 63 -19.68 -7.80 4.36
C PRO A 63 -20.79 -8.72 3.87
N ASP A 64 -22.03 -8.43 4.26
CA ASP A 64 -23.20 -8.90 3.53
C ASP A 64 -23.43 -8.07 2.25
N ILE A 65 -24.50 -8.38 1.50
CA ILE A 65 -24.81 -7.70 0.23
C ILE A 65 -25.08 -6.20 0.43
N ALA A 66 -25.76 -5.83 1.51
CA ALA A 66 -26.12 -4.44 1.79
C ALA A 66 -24.89 -3.65 2.27
N GLU A 67 -24.08 -4.24 3.13
CA GLU A 67 -22.83 -3.66 3.61
C GLU A 67 -21.83 -3.45 2.47
N LEU A 68 -21.67 -4.46 1.60
CA LEU A 68 -20.79 -4.36 0.45
C LEU A 68 -21.25 -3.25 -0.50
N ALA A 69 -22.55 -3.13 -0.75
CA ALA A 69 -23.10 -2.08 -1.60
C ALA A 69 -22.88 -0.68 -1.01
N ALA A 70 -23.16 -0.51 0.29
CA ALA A 70 -22.98 0.77 0.99
C ALA A 70 -21.50 1.18 1.04
N PHE A 71 -20.61 0.24 1.36
CA PHE A 71 -19.18 0.50 1.46
C PHE A 71 -18.54 0.76 0.09
N SER A 72 -18.99 0.06 -0.97
CA SER A 72 -18.58 0.36 -2.36
C SER A 72 -19.00 1.76 -2.78
N ALA A 73 -20.23 2.19 -2.44
CA ALA A 73 -20.72 3.52 -2.75
C ALA A 73 -19.94 4.61 -1.99
N ALA A 74 -19.65 4.39 -0.70
CA ALA A 74 -18.82 5.29 0.09
C ALA A 74 -17.40 5.43 -0.49
N TRP A 75 -16.77 4.31 -0.87
CA TRP A 75 -15.47 4.32 -1.53
C TRP A 75 -15.51 5.11 -2.85
N ALA A 76 -16.52 4.86 -3.69
CA ALA A 76 -16.66 5.51 -4.99
C ALA A 76 -16.84 7.03 -4.89
N ALA A 77 -17.55 7.51 -3.86
CA ALA A 77 -17.78 8.94 -3.62
C ALA A 77 -16.49 9.71 -3.31
N GLU A 78 -15.48 9.05 -2.77
CA GLU A 78 -14.28 9.70 -2.24
C GLU A 78 -13.09 9.77 -3.21
N GLN A 79 -13.23 9.30 -4.46
CA GLN A 79 -12.10 9.12 -5.37
C GLN A 79 -11.57 10.41 -6.00
N SER A 80 -12.33 11.49 -5.96
CA SER A 80 -11.95 12.76 -6.59
C SER A 80 -10.84 13.47 -5.80
N LEU A 81 -9.93 14.12 -6.52
CA LEU A 81 -8.83 14.89 -5.92
C LEU A 81 -9.17 16.39 -5.85
N PRO A 82 -8.76 17.08 -4.77
CA PRO A 82 -8.81 18.53 -4.73
C PRO A 82 -7.98 19.17 -5.86
N PRO A 83 -8.39 20.32 -6.42
CA PRO A 83 -7.62 21.02 -7.45
C PRO A 83 -6.18 21.35 -7.02
N ALA A 84 -5.97 21.68 -5.75
CA ALA A 84 -4.63 21.95 -5.21
C ALA A 84 -3.72 20.71 -5.26
N THR A 85 -4.26 19.52 -4.99
CA THR A 85 -3.53 18.26 -5.12
C THR A 85 -3.17 17.98 -6.59
N LEU A 86 -4.10 18.21 -7.52
CA LEU A 86 -3.82 18.04 -8.96
C LEU A 86 -2.72 18.97 -9.46
N ALA A 87 -2.78 20.26 -9.11
CA ALA A 87 -1.75 21.23 -9.47
C ALA A 87 -0.37 20.87 -8.90
N LEU A 88 -0.32 20.34 -7.67
CA LEU A 88 0.91 19.83 -7.07
C LEU A 88 1.47 18.63 -7.86
N LEU A 89 0.61 17.70 -8.28
CA LEU A 89 1.03 16.51 -9.03
C LEU A 89 1.50 16.86 -10.45
N GLU A 90 0.87 17.84 -11.08
CA GLU A 90 1.29 18.40 -12.36
C GLU A 90 2.71 19.00 -12.25
N GLN A 91 2.95 19.84 -11.24
CA GLN A 91 4.27 20.41 -10.99
C GLN A 91 5.31 19.32 -10.69
N ALA A 92 4.97 18.33 -9.85
CA ALA A 92 5.86 17.22 -9.55
C ALA A 92 6.20 16.38 -10.80
N ALA A 93 5.27 16.25 -11.75
CA ALA A 93 5.51 15.56 -13.01
C ALA A 93 6.42 16.37 -13.94
N ALA A 94 6.22 17.69 -14.03
CA ALA A 94 7.06 18.63 -14.77
C ALA A 94 8.51 18.61 -14.26
N ASP A 95 8.70 18.53 -12.93
CA ASP A 95 10.01 18.45 -12.28
C ASP A 95 10.65 17.05 -12.35
N ASN A 96 9.98 16.08 -13.00
CA ASN A 96 10.45 14.70 -13.09
C ASN A 96 10.73 14.08 -11.70
N ALA A 97 9.93 14.44 -10.69
CA ALA A 97 10.06 13.89 -9.34
C ALA A 97 9.86 12.37 -9.36
N ALA A 98 10.53 11.61 -8.48
CA ALA A 98 10.33 10.17 -8.39
C ALA A 98 8.86 9.81 -8.04
N PRO A 99 8.28 8.72 -8.59
CA PRO A 99 6.86 8.38 -8.36
C PRO A 99 6.45 8.28 -6.88
N MET A 100 7.28 7.65 -6.04
CA MET A 100 7.04 7.57 -4.59
C MET A 100 7.11 8.95 -3.90
N ALA A 101 7.89 9.90 -4.44
CA ALA A 101 7.90 11.26 -3.93
C ALA A 101 6.62 12.00 -4.30
N ALA A 102 6.13 11.84 -5.53
CA ALA A 102 4.86 12.41 -5.97
C ALA A 102 3.68 11.85 -5.16
N LEU A 103 3.63 10.54 -4.93
CA LEU A 103 2.63 9.91 -4.05
C LEU A 103 2.67 10.51 -2.64
N ARG A 104 3.85 10.62 -2.04
CA ARG A 104 4.03 11.22 -0.71
C ARG A 104 3.53 12.67 -0.66
N MET A 105 3.87 13.49 -1.67
CA MET A 105 3.41 14.88 -1.73
C MET A 105 1.90 14.98 -1.94
N GLY A 106 1.33 14.12 -2.81
CA GLY A 106 -0.11 14.05 -3.04
C GLY A 106 -0.87 13.72 -1.75
N VAL A 107 -0.43 12.71 -1.00
CA VAL A 107 -1.04 12.35 0.29
C VAL A 107 -0.89 13.46 1.32
N ALA A 108 0.30 14.04 1.45
CA ALA A 108 0.53 15.15 2.38
C ALA A 108 -0.37 16.36 2.09
N SER A 109 -0.72 16.59 0.82
CA SER A 109 -1.64 17.68 0.42
C SER A 109 -3.10 17.47 0.85
N LEU A 110 -3.47 16.24 1.27
CA LEU A 110 -4.81 15.92 1.75
C LEU A 110 -5.01 16.25 3.24
N SER A 111 -3.94 16.56 3.97
CA SER A 111 -3.98 16.92 5.39
C SER A 111 -4.63 18.30 5.61
N GLN A 112 -5.96 18.36 5.70
CA GLN A 112 -6.69 19.62 5.84
C GLN A 112 -7.43 19.77 7.18
N TYR A 113 -7.84 18.66 7.80
CA TYR A 113 -8.65 18.65 9.02
C TYR A 113 -8.19 17.55 9.97
N PRO A 114 -8.40 17.71 11.30
CA PRO A 114 -8.21 16.62 12.25
C PRO A 114 -9.17 15.47 11.91
N ASP A 115 -8.70 14.24 12.11
CA ASP A 115 -9.53 13.05 11.94
C ASP A 115 -10.70 13.04 12.93
N SER A 116 -11.76 12.31 12.58
CA SER A 116 -12.91 12.10 13.43
C SER A 116 -12.52 11.46 14.76
N PRO A 117 -13.10 11.91 15.88
CA PRO A 117 -12.86 11.31 17.19
C PRO A 117 -13.63 10.00 17.40
N THR A 118 -14.56 9.64 16.52
CA THR A 118 -15.34 8.41 16.62
C THR A 118 -14.73 7.29 15.78
N PRO A 119 -14.81 6.01 16.22
CA PRO A 119 -14.33 4.88 15.42
C PRO A 119 -14.93 4.83 14.02
N GLU A 120 -16.23 5.09 13.89
CA GLU A 120 -16.95 5.06 12.61
C GLU A 120 -16.47 6.18 11.67
N GLY A 121 -16.26 7.38 12.23
CA GLY A 121 -15.75 8.49 11.44
C GLY A 121 -14.29 8.29 11.05
N LEU A 122 -13.47 7.68 11.91
CA LEU A 122 -12.08 7.35 11.58
C LEU A 122 -12.00 6.33 10.43
N VAL A 123 -12.93 5.38 10.36
CA VAL A 123 -13.06 4.48 9.21
C VAL A 123 -13.47 5.27 7.96
N ALA A 124 -14.39 6.22 8.06
CA ALA A 124 -14.76 7.07 6.93
C ALA A 124 -13.57 7.92 6.43
N ASP A 125 -12.76 8.48 7.33
CA ASP A 125 -11.54 9.22 6.98
C ASP A 125 -10.50 8.31 6.32
N ALA A 126 -10.33 7.08 6.83
CA ALA A 126 -9.44 6.08 6.24
C ALA A 126 -9.90 5.66 4.83
N VAL A 127 -11.22 5.45 4.63
CA VAL A 127 -11.81 5.19 3.32
C VAL A 127 -11.58 6.37 2.38
N SER A 128 -11.82 7.60 2.86
CA SER A 128 -11.63 8.82 2.08
C SER A 128 -10.20 8.96 1.58
N LEU A 129 -9.21 8.71 2.45
CA LEU A 129 -7.81 8.76 2.11
C LEU A 129 -7.41 7.64 1.14
N ALA A 130 -7.80 6.40 1.44
CA ALA A 130 -7.45 5.23 0.63
C ALA A 130 -8.04 5.29 -0.78
N ALA A 131 -9.28 5.75 -0.92
CA ALA A 131 -9.97 5.90 -2.21
C ALA A 131 -9.30 6.92 -3.15
N LYS A 132 -8.55 7.90 -2.60
CA LYS A 132 -7.83 8.92 -3.37
C LYS A 132 -6.44 8.46 -3.85
N LEU A 133 -5.85 7.43 -3.24
CA LEU A 133 -4.50 6.97 -3.61
C LEU A 133 -4.38 6.54 -5.09
N PRO A 134 -5.32 5.76 -5.67
CA PRO A 134 -5.26 5.41 -7.08
C PRO A 134 -5.32 6.64 -7.99
N ALA A 135 -6.15 7.63 -7.65
CA ALA A 135 -6.27 8.87 -8.41
C ALA A 135 -4.99 9.71 -8.34
N ILE A 136 -4.30 9.76 -7.19
CA ILE A 136 -3.00 10.45 -7.05
C ILE A 136 -1.97 9.82 -8.00
N ILE A 137 -1.83 8.50 -7.93
CA ILE A 137 -0.84 7.75 -8.73
C ILE A 137 -1.15 7.92 -10.23
N ALA A 138 -2.40 7.73 -10.62
CA ALA A 138 -2.80 7.81 -12.02
C ALA A 138 -2.71 9.23 -12.59
N SER A 139 -3.10 10.25 -11.82
CA SER A 139 -2.98 11.66 -12.25
C SER A 139 -1.52 12.03 -12.51
N TYR A 140 -0.62 11.71 -11.56
CA TYR A 140 0.81 11.92 -11.75
C TYR A 140 1.35 11.14 -12.95
N TRP A 141 0.98 9.86 -13.12
CA TRP A 141 1.38 9.06 -14.29
C TRP A 141 0.95 9.71 -15.61
N ARG A 142 -0.27 10.24 -15.68
CA ARG A 142 -0.78 10.87 -16.88
C ARG A 142 -0.05 12.18 -17.19
N PHE A 143 0.14 13.05 -16.19
CA PHE A 143 0.94 14.26 -16.36
C PHE A 143 2.36 13.95 -16.83
N ARG A 144 3.00 12.92 -16.25
CA ARG A 144 4.33 12.44 -16.68
C ARG A 144 4.40 12.00 -18.14
N ASN A 145 3.26 11.58 -18.71
CA ASN A 145 3.13 11.15 -20.09
C ASN A 145 2.45 12.20 -20.99
N GLY A 146 2.34 13.45 -20.55
CA GLY A 146 1.76 14.54 -21.35
C GLY A 146 0.25 14.43 -21.55
N HIS A 147 -0.46 13.82 -20.61
CA HIS A 147 -1.91 13.64 -20.64
C HIS A 147 -2.58 14.29 -19.43
N GLU A 148 -3.76 14.89 -19.67
CA GLU A 148 -4.64 15.36 -18.60
C GLU A 148 -5.18 14.20 -17.76
N PRO A 149 -5.32 14.36 -16.43
CA PRO A 149 -5.96 13.39 -15.54
C PRO A 149 -7.39 13.05 -15.99
N LEU A 150 -7.83 11.84 -15.64
CA LEU A 150 -9.19 11.40 -15.90
C LEU A 150 -10.02 11.49 -14.63
N ALA A 151 -11.32 11.78 -14.79
CA ALA A 151 -12.26 11.70 -13.69
C ALA A 151 -12.45 10.23 -13.27
N PRO A 152 -12.45 9.91 -11.97
CA PRO A 152 -12.78 8.57 -11.50
C PRO A 152 -14.17 8.12 -11.95
N ARG A 153 -14.32 6.82 -12.19
CA ARG A 153 -15.59 6.21 -12.57
C ARG A 153 -16.19 5.45 -11.39
N PRO A 154 -17.26 5.97 -10.76
CA PRO A 154 -17.86 5.37 -9.57
C PRO A 154 -18.59 4.05 -9.87
N ASP A 155 -18.87 3.76 -11.15
CA ASP A 155 -19.50 2.53 -11.60
C ASP A 155 -18.50 1.37 -11.78
N LEU A 156 -17.19 1.62 -11.65
CA LEU A 156 -16.15 0.60 -11.79
C LEU A 156 -15.63 0.13 -10.42
N PRO A 157 -15.36 -1.18 -10.24
CA PRO A 157 -14.60 -1.68 -9.09
C PRO A 157 -13.23 -1.00 -8.97
N PRO A 158 -12.62 -0.88 -7.77
CA PRO A 158 -11.39 -0.09 -7.59
C PRO A 158 -10.23 -0.48 -8.50
N ALA A 159 -9.98 -1.77 -8.69
CA ALA A 159 -8.92 -2.25 -9.58
C ALA A 159 -9.19 -1.86 -11.04
N ALA A 160 -10.43 -1.98 -11.48
CA ALA A 160 -10.83 -1.59 -12.84
C ALA A 160 -10.74 -0.08 -13.05
N ASN A 161 -11.21 0.69 -12.07
CA ASN A 161 -11.14 2.14 -12.08
C ASN A 161 -9.68 2.62 -12.10
N PHE A 162 -8.78 2.02 -11.31
CA PHE A 162 -7.36 2.39 -11.33
C PHE A 162 -6.72 2.15 -12.70
N LEU A 163 -6.97 1.01 -13.34
CA LEU A 163 -6.47 0.72 -14.69
C LEU A 163 -7.05 1.69 -15.73
N TYR A 164 -8.35 2.02 -15.62
CA TYR A 164 -8.99 3.03 -16.45
C TYR A 164 -8.35 4.41 -16.26
N LEU A 165 -8.09 4.81 -15.03
CA LEU A 165 -7.46 6.09 -14.70
C LEU A 165 -6.03 6.19 -15.23
N LEU A 166 -5.30 5.09 -15.36
CA LEU A 166 -3.96 5.08 -15.98
C LEU A 166 -4.06 5.24 -17.51
N ASP A 167 -4.83 4.37 -18.16
CA ASP A 167 -4.73 4.17 -19.61
C ASP A 167 -5.84 4.88 -20.42
N GLY A 168 -6.90 5.35 -19.76
CA GLY A 168 -8.11 5.88 -20.40
C GLY A 168 -8.95 4.83 -21.12
N ARG A 169 -8.68 3.54 -20.88
CA ARG A 169 -9.37 2.40 -21.50
C ARG A 169 -9.84 1.44 -20.43
N LEU A 170 -11.01 0.85 -20.64
CA LEU A 170 -11.50 -0.20 -19.73
C LEU A 170 -10.57 -1.43 -19.81
N PRO A 171 -10.15 -1.99 -18.67
CA PRO A 171 -9.38 -3.22 -18.66
C PRO A 171 -10.27 -4.40 -19.07
N ASN A 172 -9.64 -5.46 -19.60
CA ASN A 172 -10.31 -6.75 -19.71
C ASN A 172 -10.40 -7.44 -18.32
N GLY A 173 -11.20 -8.49 -18.24
CA GLY A 173 -11.42 -9.23 -16.99
C GLY A 173 -10.13 -9.78 -16.37
N ASP A 174 -9.23 -10.33 -17.20
CA ASP A 174 -7.98 -10.92 -16.72
C ASP A 174 -7.05 -9.87 -16.09
N ARG A 175 -6.89 -8.70 -16.72
CA ARG A 175 -6.03 -7.63 -16.21
C ARG A 175 -6.61 -7.02 -14.92
N GLN A 176 -7.92 -6.85 -14.86
CA GLN A 176 -8.60 -6.42 -13.63
C GLN A 176 -8.35 -7.44 -12.50
N ARG A 177 -8.60 -8.73 -12.77
CA ARG A 177 -8.45 -9.80 -11.78
C ARG A 177 -7.01 -9.97 -11.30
N ALA A 178 -6.03 -9.84 -12.21
CA ALA A 178 -4.62 -9.92 -11.85
C ALA A 178 -4.22 -8.79 -10.88
N LEU A 179 -4.62 -7.55 -11.18
CA LEU A 179 -4.36 -6.42 -10.28
C LEU A 179 -5.09 -6.59 -8.95
N GLU A 180 -6.34 -7.01 -8.97
CA GLU A 180 -7.13 -7.21 -7.74
C GLU A 180 -6.52 -8.29 -6.84
N THR A 181 -6.12 -9.43 -7.41
CA THR A 181 -5.40 -10.47 -6.67
C THR A 181 -4.10 -9.92 -6.11
N TYR A 182 -3.32 -9.16 -6.88
CA TYR A 182 -2.09 -8.54 -6.39
C TYR A 182 -2.35 -7.60 -5.20
N LEU A 183 -3.35 -6.72 -5.30
CA LEU A 183 -3.72 -5.80 -4.22
C LEU A 183 -4.14 -6.55 -2.95
N ASN A 184 -4.89 -7.65 -3.09
CA ASN A 184 -5.26 -8.48 -1.95
C ASN A 184 -4.06 -9.19 -1.31
N THR A 185 -3.07 -9.60 -2.11
CA THR A 185 -1.82 -10.20 -1.60
C THR A 185 -1.03 -9.25 -0.72
N VAL A 186 -1.10 -7.94 -0.99
CA VAL A 186 -0.32 -6.91 -0.29
C VAL A 186 -1.18 -6.02 0.62
N VAL A 187 -2.43 -6.41 0.91
CA VAL A 187 -3.39 -5.57 1.62
C VAL A 187 -3.02 -5.33 3.10
N ASP A 188 -2.34 -6.30 3.72
CA ASP A 188 -1.75 -6.17 5.05
C ASP A 188 -0.57 -7.14 5.20
N HIS A 189 0.39 -6.78 6.06
CA HIS A 189 1.56 -7.60 6.36
C HIS A 189 2.10 -7.30 7.76
N GLY A 190 1.20 -7.32 8.75
CA GLY A 190 1.51 -7.13 10.16
C GLY A 190 2.28 -5.84 10.46
N LEU A 191 3.21 -5.93 11.41
CA LEU A 191 3.97 -4.78 11.92
C LEU A 191 5.26 -4.51 11.13
N ASN A 192 5.16 -4.49 9.80
CA ASN A 192 6.29 -4.11 8.94
C ASN A 192 6.70 -2.64 9.16
N ALA A 193 7.87 -2.24 8.66
CA ALA A 193 8.47 -0.93 8.94
C ALA A 193 7.56 0.27 8.64
N SER A 194 6.79 0.24 7.53
CA SER A 194 5.85 1.30 7.19
C SER A 194 4.62 1.32 8.09
N THR A 195 4.06 0.15 8.41
CA THR A 195 2.94 0.05 9.38
C THR A 195 3.37 0.50 10.77
N PHE A 196 4.56 0.10 11.22
CA PHE A 196 5.10 0.53 12.51
C PHE A 196 5.32 2.04 12.55
N THR A 197 5.84 2.63 11.47
CA THR A 197 6.02 4.09 11.33
C THR A 197 4.69 4.83 11.42
N ALA A 198 3.66 4.37 10.70
CA ALA A 198 2.31 4.94 10.81
C ALA A 198 1.80 4.91 12.26
N ARG A 199 1.96 3.77 12.95
CA ARG A 199 1.54 3.62 14.36
C ARG A 199 2.29 4.54 15.31
N VAL A 200 3.60 4.73 15.12
CA VAL A 200 4.39 5.67 15.91
C VAL A 200 3.83 7.09 15.75
N ILE A 201 3.55 7.53 14.52
CA ILE A 201 2.98 8.86 14.26
C ILE A 201 1.58 9.00 14.89
N ILE A 202 0.70 8.01 14.71
CA ILE A 202 -0.63 8.05 15.33
C ILE A 202 -0.54 8.06 16.87
N SER A 203 0.44 7.37 17.47
CA SER A 203 0.61 7.34 18.92
C SER A 203 0.94 8.70 19.56
N THR A 204 1.35 9.69 18.75
CA THR A 204 1.57 11.06 19.23
C THR A 204 0.30 11.92 19.18
N GLY A 205 -0.84 11.37 18.74
CA GLY A 205 -2.08 12.12 18.50
C GLY A 205 -2.09 12.89 17.17
N SER A 206 -1.24 12.51 16.20
CA SER A 206 -1.25 13.07 14.85
C SER A 206 -2.38 12.46 13.99
N ASP A 207 -2.64 13.06 12.84
CA ASP A 207 -3.65 12.63 11.87
C ASP A 207 -3.20 11.50 10.92
N LEU A 208 -4.19 10.89 10.24
CA LEU A 208 -4.02 9.81 9.26
C LEU A 208 -3.16 10.23 8.07
N ALA A 209 -3.34 11.44 7.51
CA ALA A 209 -2.58 11.88 6.35
C ALA A 209 -1.08 12.02 6.69
N SER A 210 -0.75 12.52 7.87
CA SER A 210 0.61 12.55 8.43
C SER A 210 1.17 11.14 8.61
N ALA A 211 0.39 10.22 9.19
CA ALA A 211 0.81 8.83 9.41
C ALA A 211 1.09 8.09 8.10
N ILE A 212 0.20 8.21 7.10
CA ILE A 212 0.38 7.59 5.78
C ILE A 212 1.53 8.25 5.02
N THR A 213 1.71 9.57 5.14
CA THR A 213 2.88 10.27 4.57
C THR A 213 4.20 9.71 5.11
N GLY A 214 4.29 9.49 6.43
CA GLY A 214 5.45 8.84 7.06
C GLY A 214 5.62 7.39 6.62
N ALA A 215 4.54 6.63 6.56
CA ALA A 215 4.53 5.24 6.10
C ALA A 215 5.04 5.09 4.66
N ILE A 216 4.60 5.96 3.73
CA ILE A 216 5.10 6.02 2.34
C ILE A 216 6.61 6.31 2.33
N GLY A 217 7.08 7.20 3.21
CA GLY A 217 8.50 7.47 3.39
C GLY A 217 9.31 6.23 3.78
N ALA A 218 8.81 5.44 4.73
CA ALA A 218 9.42 4.18 5.13
C ALA A 218 9.33 3.10 4.02
N LEU A 219 8.18 3.00 3.34
CA LEU A 219 7.93 2.04 2.26
C LEU A 219 8.84 2.26 1.04
N LYS A 220 9.18 3.52 0.74
CA LYS A 220 10.09 3.89 -0.35
C LYS A 220 11.49 3.28 -0.21
N GLY A 221 11.93 2.93 1.01
CA GLY A 221 13.27 2.42 1.26
C GLY A 221 13.56 1.12 0.47
N PRO A 222 14.79 0.94 -0.05
CA PRO A 222 15.14 -0.25 -0.84
C PRO A 222 15.10 -1.56 -0.04
N ARG A 223 15.10 -1.48 1.30
CA ARG A 223 14.99 -2.63 2.21
C ARG A 223 13.55 -2.94 2.63
N HIS A 224 12.56 -2.29 2.00
CA HIS A 224 11.14 -2.49 2.27
C HIS A 224 10.38 -2.56 0.94
N GLY A 225 9.38 -1.72 0.70
CA GLY A 225 8.58 -1.70 -0.53
C GLY A 225 9.33 -1.27 -1.79
N GLY A 226 10.59 -0.84 -1.69
CA GLY A 226 11.46 -0.59 -2.85
C GLY A 226 12.07 -1.85 -3.47
N ALA A 227 11.92 -3.03 -2.87
CA ALA A 227 12.52 -4.29 -3.33
C ALA A 227 11.87 -4.94 -4.58
N PRO A 228 10.54 -4.86 -4.83
CA PRO A 228 9.92 -5.50 -5.99
C PRO A 228 10.40 -5.00 -7.35
N GLY A 229 10.78 -3.72 -7.47
CA GLY A 229 11.34 -3.16 -8.70
C GLY A 229 12.64 -3.85 -9.12
N PRO A 230 13.67 -3.85 -8.26
CA PRO A 230 14.91 -4.60 -8.48
C PRO A 230 14.72 -6.11 -8.70
N ALA A 231 13.73 -6.74 -8.04
CA ALA A 231 13.39 -8.13 -8.28
C ALA A 231 12.87 -8.35 -9.72
N LEU A 232 12.00 -7.46 -10.20
CA LEU A 232 11.53 -7.48 -11.60
C LEU A 232 12.68 -7.19 -12.57
N ASP A 233 13.57 -6.23 -12.26
CA ASP A 233 14.75 -5.94 -13.08
C ASP A 233 15.65 -7.18 -13.21
N THR A 234 15.81 -7.96 -12.13
CA THR A 234 16.53 -9.24 -12.13
C THR A 234 15.86 -10.24 -13.08
N VAL A 235 14.54 -10.39 -13.00
CA VAL A 235 13.79 -11.27 -13.91
C VAL A 235 13.90 -10.80 -15.37
N LEU A 236 13.84 -9.50 -15.63
CA LEU A 236 13.95 -8.95 -16.99
C LEU A 236 15.38 -9.05 -17.56
N ALA A 237 16.40 -8.98 -16.70
CA ALA A 237 17.80 -9.22 -17.07
C ALA A 237 18.07 -10.70 -17.39
N ILE A 238 17.35 -11.61 -16.73
CA ILE A 238 17.37 -13.04 -17.04
C ILE A 238 16.45 -13.28 -18.26
N HIS A 239 17.00 -13.10 -19.45
CA HIS A 239 16.23 -13.23 -20.69
C HIS A 239 15.69 -14.64 -20.95
N ARG A 240 16.40 -15.68 -20.50
CA ARG A 240 16.02 -17.08 -20.69
C ARG A 240 16.17 -17.87 -19.38
N PRO A 241 15.28 -18.85 -19.10
CA PRO A 241 15.33 -19.63 -17.86
C PRO A 241 16.68 -20.33 -17.63
N GLU A 242 17.36 -20.75 -18.69
CA GLU A 242 18.63 -21.46 -18.60
C GLU A 242 19.77 -20.57 -18.10
N ASP A 243 19.67 -19.25 -18.30
CA ASP A 243 20.70 -18.27 -17.93
C ASP A 243 20.60 -17.88 -16.44
N ALA A 244 19.49 -18.22 -15.77
CA ALA A 244 19.19 -17.80 -14.40
C ALA A 244 20.29 -18.21 -13.41
N ARG A 245 20.78 -19.46 -13.51
CA ARG A 245 21.81 -19.95 -12.59
C ARG A 245 23.11 -19.16 -12.71
N GLY A 246 23.56 -18.87 -13.92
CA GLY A 246 24.79 -18.11 -14.17
C GLY A 246 24.66 -16.69 -13.63
N TYR A 247 23.58 -16.01 -14.00
CA TYR A 247 23.33 -14.63 -13.57
C TYR A 247 23.27 -14.48 -12.04
N LEU A 248 22.56 -15.39 -11.36
CA LEU A 248 22.46 -15.36 -9.89
C LEU A 248 23.80 -15.68 -9.21
N SER A 249 24.58 -16.61 -9.77
CA SER A 249 25.90 -16.94 -9.23
C SER A 249 26.84 -15.72 -9.33
N ASP A 250 26.85 -15.06 -10.49
CA ASP A 250 27.69 -13.87 -10.72
C ASP A 250 27.31 -12.71 -9.78
N LEU A 251 26.01 -12.52 -9.50
CA LEU A 251 25.55 -11.53 -8.53
C LEU A 251 26.09 -11.81 -7.12
N LEU A 252 25.99 -13.06 -6.67
CA LEU A 252 26.46 -13.49 -5.37
C LEU A 252 28.00 -13.41 -5.26
N ASP A 253 28.71 -13.78 -6.32
CA ASP A 253 30.18 -13.70 -6.38
C ASP A 253 30.68 -12.24 -6.31
N ARG A 254 29.88 -11.28 -6.77
CA ARG A 254 30.14 -9.83 -6.61
C ARG A 254 29.75 -9.29 -5.22
N GLY A 255 29.21 -10.13 -4.33
CA GLY A 255 28.72 -9.73 -3.02
C GLY A 255 27.44 -8.89 -3.06
N GLU A 256 26.75 -8.87 -4.20
CA GLU A 256 25.47 -8.20 -4.36
C GLU A 256 24.36 -9.01 -3.69
N ARG A 257 23.30 -8.34 -3.25
CA ARG A 257 22.14 -9.01 -2.64
C ARG A 257 21.13 -9.39 -3.71
N LEU A 258 20.55 -10.57 -3.56
CA LEU A 258 19.35 -10.95 -4.31
C LEU A 258 18.15 -10.20 -3.74
N MET A 259 17.49 -9.42 -4.57
CA MET A 259 16.28 -8.68 -4.22
C MET A 259 15.08 -9.53 -4.62
N GLY A 260 14.16 -9.75 -3.68
CA GLY A 260 13.00 -10.62 -3.85
C GLY A 260 12.48 -11.10 -2.51
#